data_AF-A0A2M7XX28-F1
#
_entry.id   AF-A0A2M7XX28-F1
#
_cell.length_a   1.000
_cell.length_b   1.000
_cell.length_c   1.000
_cell.angle_alpha   90.00
_cell.angle_beta   90.00
_cell.angle_gamma   90.00
#
_symmetry.space_group_name_H-M   'P 1'
#
loop_
_entity.id
_entity.type
_entity.pdbx_description
1 polymer ?
#
loop_
_entity_poly.entity_id
_entity_poly.type
_entity_poly.pdbx_seq_one_letter_code
_entity_poly.pdbx_strand_id
1 'polypeptide(L)' 'MKSKNLKLAIQKNGRLTEDAISFLRSSGLQFENYKQKLFSSCKNFPLEI' A
#
# COMPACT_ATOMS: atom_id res chain seq x y z
N MET A 1 -16.25 1.00 14.61
CA MET A 1 -16.06 -0.32 13.94
C MET A 1 -14.58 -0.48 13.62
N LYS A 2 -13.90 -1.53 14.13
CA LYS A 2 -12.50 -1.81 13.76
C LYS A 2 -12.49 -2.37 12.34
N SER A 3 -11.82 -1.71 11.39
CA SER A 3 -11.54 -2.32 10.08
C SER A 3 -10.66 -3.55 10.30
N LYS A 4 -11.08 -4.70 9.79
CA LYS A 4 -10.33 -5.98 9.89
C LYS A 4 -9.12 -6.02 8.93
N ASN A 5 -8.87 -4.94 8.21
CA ASN A 5 -7.81 -4.87 7.23
C ASN A 5 -6.49 -4.66 7.98
N LEU A 6 -5.47 -5.42 7.57
CA LEU A 6 -4.09 -5.18 7.98
C LEU A 6 -3.72 -3.75 7.57
N LYS A 7 -3.01 -3.02 8.42
CA LYS A 7 -2.54 -1.65 8.12
C LYS A 7 -1.03 -1.65 7.99
N LEU A 8 -0.51 -1.20 6.85
CA LEU A 8 0.92 -1.15 6.57
C LEU A 8 1.32 0.26 6.15
N ALA A 9 1.93 1.01 7.05
CA ALA A 9 2.47 2.32 6.69
C ALA A 9 3.74 2.16 5.83
N ILE A 10 3.78 2.83 4.67
CA ILE A 10 4.97 2.95 3.83
C ILE A 10 5.37 4.41 3.65
N GLN A 11 6.62 4.65 3.24
CA GLN A 11 7.09 5.99 2.91
C GLN A 11 6.38 6.52 1.66
N LYS A 12 5.55 7.57 1.83
CA LYS A 12 4.80 8.21 0.73
C LYS A 12 5.70 8.79 -0.36
N ASN A 13 6.76 9.49 0.03
CA ASN A 13 7.74 10.10 -0.86
C ASN A 13 9.12 10.05 -0.17
N GLY A 14 10.13 9.53 -0.86
CA GLY A 14 11.49 9.48 -0.37
C GLY A 14 12.29 8.38 -1.07
N ARG A 15 13.48 8.10 -0.53
CA ARG A 15 14.44 7.16 -1.14
C ARG A 15 13.89 5.74 -1.32
N LEU A 16 12.97 5.29 -0.46
CA LEU A 16 12.50 3.91 -0.42
C LEU A 16 11.11 3.71 -1.04
N THR A 17 10.46 4.77 -1.51
CA THR A 17 9.06 4.70 -1.98
C THR A 17 8.91 3.73 -3.15
N GLU A 18 9.73 3.88 -4.20
CA GLU A 18 9.63 3.03 -5.39
C GLU A 18 9.99 1.58 -5.09
N ASP A 19 11.04 1.35 -4.30
CA ASP A 19 11.47 0.00 -3.91
C ASP A 19 10.38 -0.70 -3.07
N ALA A 20 9.76 0.00 -2.12
CA ALA A 20 8.68 -0.54 -1.31
C ALA A 20 7.44 -0.87 -2.16
N ILE A 21 7.06 0.00 -3.10
CA ILE A 21 5.93 -0.25 -4.00
C ILE A 21 6.22 -1.44 -4.90
N SER A 22 7.44 -1.50 -5.46
CA SER A 22 7.88 -2.61 -6.31
C SER A 22 7.84 -3.93 -5.55
N PHE A 23 8.41 -3.97 -4.34
CA PHE A 23 8.39 -5.15 -3.48
C PHE A 23 6.97 -5.65 -3.19
N LEU A 24 6.05 -4.75 -2.84
CA LEU A 24 4.67 -5.12 -2.54
C LEU A 24 3.94 -5.64 -3.80
N ARG A 25 4.17 -5.04 -4.96
CA ARG A 25 3.63 -5.52 -6.24
C ARG A 25 4.20 -6.87 -6.64
N SER A 26 5.51 -7.09 -6.48
CA SER A 26 6.17 -8.37 -6.74
C SER A 26 5.69 -9.47 -5.79
N SER A 27 5.27 -9.10 -4.58
CA SER A 27 4.62 -10.02 -3.63
C SER A 27 3.17 -10.35 -4.03
N GLY A 28 2.67 -9.83 -5.15
CA GLY A 28 1.34 -10.09 -5.68
C GLY A 28 0.26 -9.15 -5.17
N LEU A 29 0.58 -8.09 -4.41
CA LEU A 29 -0.43 -7.14 -3.93
C LEU A 29 -0.82 -6.16 -5.03
N GLN A 30 -2.13 -6.06 -5.28
CA GLN A 30 -2.69 -5.15 -6.27
C GLN A 30 -3.31 -3.94 -5.59
N PHE A 31 -2.63 -2.81 -5.66
CA PHE A 31 -3.10 -1.55 -5.10
C PHE A 31 -2.78 -0.39 -6.05
N GLU A 32 -3.62 0.64 -5.98
CA GLU A 32 -3.42 1.89 -6.72
C GLU A 32 -2.57 2.83 -5.87
N ASN A 33 -1.50 3.39 -6.43
CA ASN A 33 -0.72 4.43 -5.76
C ASN A 33 -1.14 5.80 -6.31
N TYR A 34 -2.22 6.37 -5.76
CA TYR A 34 -2.62 7.73 -6.12
C TYR A 34 -1.79 8.74 -5.31
N LYS A 35 -0.94 9.54 -5.97
CA LYS A 35 -0.10 10.56 -5.31
C LYS A 35 -0.87 11.50 -4.35
N GLN A 36 -2.15 11.76 -4.63
CA GLN A 36 -3.00 12.63 -3.81
C GLN A 36 -3.65 11.93 -2.61
N LYS A 37 -3.66 10.59 -2.54
CA LYS A 37 -4.21 9.85 -1.40
C LYS A 37 -3.13 9.50 -0.38
N LEU A 38 -3.51 9.50 0.89
CA LEU A 38 -2.66 9.06 2.02
C LEU A 38 -2.86 7.58 2.34
N PHE A 39 -4.02 7.03 1.95
CA PHE A 39 -4.40 5.64 2.19
C PHE A 39 -4.80 4.98 0.87
N SER A 40 -4.33 3.76 0.65
CA SER A 40 -4.59 2.94 -0.53
C SER A 40 -4.99 1.53 -0.09
N SER A 41 -6.21 1.14 -0.41
CA SER A 41 -6.68 -0.24 -0.16
C SER A 41 -6.22 -1.17 -1.26
N CYS A 42 -5.81 -2.38 -0.89
CA CYS A 42 -5.51 -3.46 -1.83
C CYS A 42 -6.81 -4.05 -2.40
N LYS A 43 -6.80 -4.39 -3.70
CA LYS A 43 -7.95 -4.97 -4.41
C LYS A 43 -8.09 -6.48 -4.16
N ASN A 44 -6.99 -7.17 -3.85
CA ASN A 44 -6.91 -8.63 -3.80
C ASN A 44 -6.52 -9.19 -2.42
N PHE A 45 -6.29 -8.35 -1.41
CA PHE A 45 -5.92 -8.76 -0.07
C PHE A 45 -6.48 -7.75 0.95
N PRO A 46 -6.92 -8.15 2.16
CA PRO A 46 -7.46 -7.23 3.16
C PRO A 46 -6.33 -6.41 3.84
N LEU A 47 -5.68 -5.55 3.06
CA LEU A 47 -4.59 -4.67 3.45
C LEU A 47 -4.88 -3.23 3.03
N GLU A 48 -4.57 -2.30 3.93
CA GLU A 48 -4.66 -0.86 3.74
C GLU A 48 -3.25 -0.28 3.96
N ILE A 49 -2.73 0.40 2.94
CA ILE A 49 -1.39 0.98 2.89
C ILE A 49 -1.49 2.50 3.07
#